data_AF-A0A2V6BUU7-F1
#
_entry.id   AF-A0A2V6BUU7-F1
#
_cell.length_a   1.000
_cell.length_b   1.000
_cell.length_c   1.000
_cell.angle_alpha   90.00
_cell.angle_beta   90.00
_cell.angle_gamma   90.00
#
_symmetry.space_group_name_H-M   'P 1'
#
loop_
_entity.id
_entity.type
_entity.pdbx_description
1 polymer ?
#
loop_
_entity_poly.entity_id
_entity_poly.type
_entity_poly.pdbx_seq_one_letter_code
_entity_poly.pdbx_strand_id
1 'polypeptide(L)'
;MALRNAVQRSASLVVIALLSLSGASAAEQQQISSRIVRQPVHSHALAAVGYSKRLHALEVEFVSGAVYRYRNVPPQIYRDFLSAASKAQFYDTNVRGHFPSVHVKPRRS
;
A
#
# COMPACT_ATOMS: atom_id res chain seq x y z
N MET A 1 45.98 -44.09 -17.96
CA MET A 1 44.96 -43.19 -17.38
C MET A 1 44.32 -43.93 -16.20
N ALA A 2 44.97 -44.00 -15.02
CA ALA A 2 44.90 -43.04 -13.91
C ALA A 2 43.44 -42.76 -13.50
N LEU A 3 42.96 -42.96 -12.27
CA LEU A 3 43.60 -43.24 -10.98
C LEU A 3 42.47 -43.63 -9.98
N ARG A 4 42.64 -44.74 -9.24
CA ARG A 4 42.52 -44.86 -7.76
C ARG A 4 41.19 -44.65 -6.99
N ASN A 5 40.98 -45.63 -6.09
CA ASN A 5 40.67 -45.52 -4.65
C ASN A 5 39.22 -45.17 -4.24
N ALA A 6 38.50 -46.07 -3.59
CA ALA A 6 38.59 -46.48 -2.17
C ALA A 6 37.85 -45.55 -1.19
N VAL A 7 36.90 -46.17 -0.49
CA VAL A 7 36.34 -45.87 0.85
C VAL A 7 37.14 -44.86 1.69
N GLN A 8 36.51 -43.79 2.20
CA GLN A 8 36.87 -43.12 3.46
C GLN A 8 35.75 -42.12 3.88
N ARG A 9 34.83 -42.49 4.77
CA ARG A 9 34.75 -42.07 6.20
C ARG A 9 34.47 -40.57 6.47
N SER A 10 33.25 -40.33 6.98
CA SER A 10 32.95 -39.56 8.22
C SER A 10 33.19 -38.05 8.33
N ALA A 11 32.23 -37.42 9.04
CA ALA A 11 32.22 -36.12 9.73
C ALA A 11 31.87 -34.88 8.87
N SER A 12 31.09 -33.88 9.29
CA SER A 12 30.18 -33.61 10.42
C SER A 12 29.70 -32.15 10.27
N LEU A 13 28.51 -31.85 10.79
CA LEU A 13 28.07 -30.55 11.35
C LEU A 13 27.77 -29.34 10.44
N VAL A 14 26.46 -29.01 10.43
CA VAL A 14 25.89 -27.67 10.67
C VAL A 14 26.37 -26.53 9.75
N VAL A 15 25.59 -26.25 8.70
CA VAL A 15 24.99 -24.91 8.56
C VAL A 15 23.52 -25.09 8.19
N ILE A 16 22.70 -24.51 9.05
CA ILE A 16 21.27 -24.29 8.88
C ILE A 16 21.02 -23.57 7.55
N ALA A 17 20.23 -24.18 6.68
CA ALA A 17 19.29 -23.44 5.85
C ALA A 17 17.90 -24.09 5.95
N LEU A 18 17.45 -24.35 7.18
CA LEU A 18 16.06 -24.10 7.52
C LEU A 18 15.81 -22.60 7.31
N LEU A 19 15.49 -22.18 6.09
CA LEU A 19 14.95 -20.85 5.75
C LEU A 19 14.50 -20.83 4.27
N SER A 20 13.71 -21.81 3.85
CA SER A 20 12.54 -21.47 3.03
C SER A 20 11.29 -21.52 3.90
N LEU A 21 11.37 -20.95 5.11
CA LEU A 21 10.27 -20.13 5.60
C LEU A 21 10.20 -18.88 4.70
N SER A 22 9.69 -19.07 3.49
CA SER A 22 8.88 -18.04 2.84
C SER A 22 7.45 -18.54 2.88
N GLY A 23 6.96 -18.68 4.11
CA GLY A 23 5.56 -18.41 4.39
C GLY A 23 5.31 -16.91 4.23
N ALA A 24 5.42 -16.43 3.01
CA ALA A 24 4.97 -15.12 2.57
C ALA A 24 4.39 -15.34 1.16
N SER A 25 3.26 -16.05 1.14
CA SER A 25 1.97 -15.37 0.98
C SER A 25 1.60 -15.29 -0.50
N ALA A 26 1.16 -16.42 -1.05
CA ALA A 26 0.21 -16.41 -2.15
C ALA A 26 -1.12 -15.70 -1.77
N ALA A 27 -1.29 -15.29 -0.50
CA ALA A 27 -2.35 -14.40 -0.02
C ALA A 27 -1.99 -12.90 -0.16
N GLU A 28 -0.82 -12.56 -0.71
CA GLU A 28 -0.40 -11.17 -0.97
C GLU A 28 -1.02 -10.59 -2.25
N GLN A 29 -1.95 -11.32 -2.86
CA GLN A 29 -2.94 -10.82 -3.81
C GLN A 29 -4.09 -10.12 -3.07
N GLN A 30 -3.70 -9.11 -2.28
CA GLN A 30 -4.26 -7.76 -2.28
C GLN A 30 -5.78 -7.62 -2.41
N GLN A 31 -6.48 -7.83 -1.29
CA GLN A 31 -7.56 -6.92 -0.93
C GLN A 31 -7.00 -5.87 0.03
N ILE A 32 -6.51 -4.76 -0.50
CA ILE A 32 -6.05 -3.64 0.34
C ILE A 32 -7.30 -3.14 1.09
N SER A 33 -7.41 -3.49 2.37
CA SER A 33 -8.41 -2.91 3.27
C SER A 33 -7.91 -1.55 3.73
N SER A 34 -8.78 -0.54 3.67
CA SER A 34 -8.42 0.78 4.21
C SER A 34 -8.23 0.67 5.74
N ARG A 35 -7.11 1.22 6.22
CA ARG A 35 -6.82 1.46 7.65
C ARG A 35 -6.52 2.94 7.92
N ILE A 36 -6.64 3.79 6.91
CA ILE A 36 -6.39 5.22 7.05
C ILE A 36 -7.70 5.83 7.53
N VAL A 37 -7.65 6.52 8.67
CA VAL A 37 -8.80 7.26 9.17
C VAL A 37 -9.04 8.43 8.23
N ARG A 38 -10.25 8.50 7.67
CA ARG A 38 -10.69 9.54 6.74
C ARG A 38 -11.60 10.50 7.49
N GLN A 39 -11.39 11.80 7.29
CA GLN A 39 -12.28 12.83 7.82
C GLN A 39 -13.31 13.21 6.75
N PRO A 40 -14.59 13.38 7.13
CA PRO A 40 -15.62 13.86 6.22
C PRO A 40 -15.26 15.24 5.65
N VAL A 41 -15.66 15.49 4.41
CA VAL A 41 -15.49 16.81 3.77
C VAL A 41 -16.81 17.26 3.15
N HIS A 42 -17.08 18.57 3.20
CA HIS A 42 -18.23 19.13 2.51
C HIS A 42 -17.92 19.23 1.01
N SER A 43 -18.45 18.31 0.22
CA SER A 43 -18.34 18.29 -1.23
C SER A 43 -19.45 17.46 -1.87
N HIS A 44 -19.88 17.84 -3.08
CA HIS A 44 -20.85 17.06 -3.85
C HIS A 44 -20.26 15.76 -4.44
N ALA A 45 -18.93 15.69 -4.62
CA ALA A 45 -18.27 14.54 -5.23
C ALA A 45 -17.50 13.66 -4.24
N LEU A 46 -17.02 14.27 -3.15
CA LEU A 46 -16.14 13.61 -2.18
C LEU A 46 -16.83 13.52 -0.83
N ALA A 47 -16.86 12.33 -0.24
CA ALA A 47 -17.44 12.09 1.08
C ALA A 47 -16.41 12.31 2.19
N ALA A 48 -15.20 11.76 2.02
CA ALA A 48 -14.15 11.84 3.04
C ALA A 48 -12.74 11.75 2.44
N VAL A 49 -11.76 12.29 3.13
CA VAL A 49 -10.33 12.21 2.77
C VAL A 49 -9.48 11.84 3.96
N GLY A 50 -8.42 11.07 3.76
CA GLY A 50 -7.52 10.66 4.83
C GLY A 50 -6.08 10.58 4.35
N TYR A 51 -5.13 10.79 5.26
CA TYR A 51 -3.72 10.75 4.90
C TYR A 51 -2.89 9.98 5.93
N SER A 52 -1.98 9.15 5.44
CA SER A 52 -1.00 8.44 6.26
C SER A 52 0.39 9.00 6.00
N LYS A 53 0.97 9.67 7.01
CA LYS A 53 2.37 10.13 6.96
C LYS A 53 3.34 8.98 6.77
N ARG A 54 3.13 7.85 7.45
CA ARG A 54 3.97 6.66 7.37
C ARG A 54 4.01 6.06 5.96
N LEU A 55 2.87 6.06 5.26
CA LEU A 55 2.74 5.44 3.94
C LEU A 55 2.89 6.46 2.79
N HIS A 56 3.02 7.75 3.09
CA HIS A 56 2.89 8.84 2.11
C HIS A 56 1.70 8.63 1.17
N ALA A 57 0.55 8.30 1.77
CA ALA A 57 -0.63 7.86 1.04
C ALA A 57 -1.85 8.70 1.40
N LEU A 58 -2.55 9.16 0.37
CA LEU A 58 -3.83 9.87 0.44
C LEU A 58 -4.94 8.89 0.05
N GLU A 59 -5.97 8.78 0.88
CA GLU A 59 -7.21 8.11 0.52
C GLU A 59 -8.31 9.14 0.26
N VAL A 60 -9.04 8.92 -0.82
CA VAL A 60 -10.20 9.73 -1.21
C VAL A 60 -11.39 8.79 -1.32
N GLU A 61 -12.44 9.10 -0.56
CA GLU A 61 -13.74 8.45 -0.63
C GLU A 61 -14.71 9.33 -1.41
N PHE A 62 -15.30 8.76 -2.46
CA PHE A 62 -16.33 9.41 -3.25
C PHE A 62 -17.69 9.22 -2.58
N VAL A 63 -18.63 10.13 -2.87
CA VAL A 63 -20.04 9.97 -2.43
C VAL A 63 -20.69 8.68 -2.95
N SER A 64 -20.16 8.08 -4.01
CA SER A 64 -20.57 6.76 -4.51
C SER A 64 -20.11 5.59 -3.62
N GLY A 65 -19.27 5.85 -2.61
CA GLY A 65 -18.65 4.82 -1.76
C GLY A 65 -17.37 4.21 -2.33
N ALA A 66 -16.97 4.58 -3.55
CA ALA A 66 -15.68 4.16 -4.10
C ALA A 66 -14.53 4.81 -3.32
N VAL A 67 -13.46 4.04 -3.07
CA VAL A 67 -12.29 4.53 -2.32
C VAL A 67 -11.04 4.29 -3.13
N TYR A 68 -10.27 5.37 -3.34
CA TYR A 68 -9.00 5.30 -4.03
C TYR A 68 -7.88 5.70 -3.08
N ARG A 69 -6.78 4.94 -3.11
CA ARG A 69 -5.55 5.29 -2.42
C ARG A 69 -4.50 5.71 -3.44
N TYR A 70 -4.00 6.93 -3.26
CA TYR A 70 -2.90 7.51 -3.99
C TYR A 70 -1.61 7.33 -3.19
N ARG A 71 -0.54 6.90 -3.85
CA ARG A 71 0.77 6.65 -3.23
C ARG A 71 1.74 7.79 -3.56
N ASN A 72 2.78 7.94 -2.73
CA ASN A 72 3.84 8.95 -2.87
C ASN A 72 3.30 10.39 -2.88
N VAL A 73 2.18 10.63 -2.20
CA VAL A 73 1.58 11.96 -2.10
C VAL A 73 2.33 12.74 -1.02
N PRO A 74 2.90 13.92 -1.32
CA PRO A 74 3.54 14.75 -0.31
C PRO A 74 2.55 15.22 0.77
N PRO A 75 2.98 15.38 2.03
CA PRO A 75 2.11 15.88 3.10
C PRO A 75 1.50 17.26 2.83
N GLN A 76 2.17 18.08 2.01
CA GLN A 76 1.69 19.40 1.59
C GLN A 76 0.39 19.30 0.79
N ILE A 77 0.31 18.36 -0.16
CA ILE A 77 -0.90 18.15 -0.97
C ILE A 77 -2.10 17.85 -0.08
N TYR A 78 -1.93 17.04 0.96
CA TYR A 78 -3.01 16.77 1.90
C TYR A 78 -3.44 18.02 2.68
N ARG A 79 -2.49 18.84 3.16
CA ARG A 79 -2.82 20.10 3.83
C ARG A 79 -3.61 21.03 2.91
N ASP A 80 -3.11 21.21 1.69
CA ASP A 80 -3.75 22.09 0.70
C ASP A 80 -5.13 21.58 0.30
N PHE A 81 -5.31 20.26 0.19
CA PHE A 81 -6.61 19.64 -0.04
C PHE A 81 -7.62 20.06 1.04
N LEU A 82 -7.23 19.96 2.32
CA LEU A 82 -8.10 20.34 3.43
C LEU A 82 -8.41 21.83 3.45
N SER A 83 -7.47 22.67 3.07
CA SER A 83 -7.65 24.13 3.02
C SER A 83 -8.38 24.62 1.76
N ALA A 84 -8.46 23.83 0.69
CA ALA A 84 -9.07 24.25 -0.57
C ALA A 84 -10.57 24.59 -0.43
N ALA A 85 -11.01 25.69 -1.05
CA ALA A 85 -12.41 26.09 -1.07
C ALA A 85 -13.32 25.05 -1.75
N SER A 86 -12.83 24.42 -2.83
CA SER A 86 -13.54 23.34 -3.53
C SER A 86 -12.71 22.06 -3.51
N LYS A 87 -13.19 21.05 -2.76
CA LYS A 87 -12.55 19.75 -2.60
C LYS A 87 -12.50 18.95 -3.91
N ALA A 88 -13.57 19.02 -4.69
CA ALA A 88 -13.67 18.33 -5.98
C ALA A 88 -12.71 18.93 -7.01
N GLN A 89 -12.68 20.27 -7.13
CA GLN A 89 -11.78 20.95 -8.05
C GLN A 89 -10.31 20.72 -7.67
N PHE A 90 -9.98 20.79 -6.37
CA PHE A 90 -8.63 20.51 -5.91
C PHE A 90 -8.18 19.09 -6.28
N TYR A 91 -9.05 18.10 -6.06
CA TYR A 91 -8.78 16.71 -6.44
C TYR A 91 -8.52 16.56 -7.94
N ASP A 92 -9.36 17.17 -8.78
CA ASP A 92 -9.23 17.06 -10.23
C ASP A 92 -7.96 17.72 -10.76
N THR A 93 -7.55 18.86 -10.19
CA THR A 93 -6.34 19.59 -10.63
C THR A 93 -5.05 19.04 -10.06
N ASN A 94 -5.04 18.52 -8.82
CA ASN A 94 -3.80 18.27 -8.08
C ASN A 94 -3.56 16.80 -7.73
N VAL A 95 -4.58 15.93 -7.84
CA VAL A 95 -4.48 14.54 -7.38
C VAL A 95 -4.75 13.56 -8.52
N ARG A 96 -5.87 13.74 -9.23
CA ARG A 96 -6.30 12.86 -10.31
C ARG A 96 -5.24 12.84 -11.41
N GLY A 97 -4.68 11.67 -11.70
CA GLY A 97 -3.66 11.49 -12.74
C GLY A 97 -2.24 11.93 -12.36
N HIS A 98 -2.06 12.65 -11.24
CA HIS A 98 -0.74 13.09 -10.77
C HIS A 98 -0.03 12.04 -9.92
N PHE A 99 -0.77 11.10 -9.32
CA PHE A 99 -0.21 10.08 -8.44
C PHE A 99 -0.72 8.68 -8.81
N PRO A 100 0.11 7.63 -8.65
CA PRO A 100 -0.33 6.25 -8.82
C PRO A 100 -1.46 5.93 -7.84
N SER A 101 -2.55 5.38 -8.37
CA SER A 101 -3.75 5.09 -7.59
C SER A 101 -4.12 3.61 -7.65
N VAL A 102 -4.73 3.13 -6.58
CA VAL A 102 -5.35 1.80 -6.52
C VAL A 102 -6.73 1.92 -5.87
N HIS A 103 -7.69 1.16 -6.37
CA HIS A 103 -8.98 1.03 -5.72
C HIS A 103 -8.82 0.21 -4.43
N VAL A 104 -9.44 0.65 -3.35
CA VAL A 104 -9.32 0.08 -2.01
C VAL A 104 -10.70 -0.32 -1.54
N LYS A 105 -10.84 -1.48 -0.91
CA LYS A 105 -12.14 -1.82 -0.30
C LYS A 105 -12.30 -1.02 0.99
N PRO A 106 -13.39 -0.22 1.13
CA PRO A 106 -13.69 0.42 2.39
C PRO A 106 -13.87 -0.65 3.46
N ARG A 107 -13.26 -0.44 4.62
CA ARG A 107 -13.54 -1.25 5.78
C ARG A 107 -14.95 -0.86 6.24
N ARG A 108 -15.94 -1.74 6.05
CA ARG A 108 -17.26 -1.54 6.64
C ARG A 108 -17.06 -1.34 8.15
N SER A 109 -17.45 -0.16 8.64
CA SER A 109 -17.53 0.14 10.08
C SER A 109 -18.72 -0.57 10.68
#